data_AF-A0A0D0GZ19-F1
#
_entry.id   AF-A0A0D0GZ19-F1
#
_cell.length_a   1.000
_cell.length_b   1.000
_cell.length_c   1.000
_cell.angle_alpha   90.00
_cell.angle_beta   90.00
_cell.angle_gamma   90.00
#
_symmetry.space_group_name_H-M   'P 1'
#
loop_
_entity.id
_entity.type
_entity.pdbx_description
1 polymer ?
#
loop_
_entity_poly.entity_id
_entity_poly.type
_entity_poly.pdbx_seq_one_letter_code
_entity_poly.pdbx_strand_id
1 'polypeptide(L)' 'MREYIYERDGGCCKECGRFVFGRQAHIHHIVPISENPSLKLDPSNLILLCESCHKKVEEGSRKWEERPYFFC' A
#
# COMPACT_ATOMS: atom_id res chain seq x y z
N MET A 1 -12.24 0.21 6.50
CA MET A 1 -11.38 0.16 5.30
C MET A 1 -9.95 -0.24 5.61
N ARG A 2 -9.29 0.36 6.62
CA ARG A 2 -7.89 0.04 6.92
C ARG A 2 -7.68 -1.42 7.35
N GLU A 3 -8.57 -1.95 8.19
CA GLU A 3 -8.54 -3.36 8.62
C GLU A 3 -8.72 -4.32 7.45
N TYR A 4 -9.71 -4.08 6.58
CA TYR A 4 -9.92 -4.88 5.37
C TYR A 4 -8.68 -4.95 4.48
N ILE A 5 -8.02 -3.82 4.22
CA ILE A 5 -6.78 -3.79 3.41
C ILE A 5 -5.65 -4.54 4.13
N TYR A 6 -5.55 -4.37 5.45
CA TYR A 6 -4.56 -5.07 6.25
C TYR A 6 -4.74 -6.59 6.20
N GLU A 7 -5.96 -7.08 6.41
CA GLU A 7 -6.30 -8.51 6.35
C GLU A 7 -6.12 -9.09 4.95
N ARG A 8 -6.57 -8.37 3.92
CA ARG A 8 -6.38 -8.75 2.50
C ARG A 8 -4.90 -8.91 2.16
N ASP A 9 -4.07 -7.97 2.62
CA ASP A 9 -2.64 -7.96 2.35
C ASP A 9 -1.84 -8.82 3.36
N GLY A 10 -2.52 -9.52 4.28
CA GLY A 10 -1.90 -10.41 5.26
C GLY A 10 -1.00 -9.69 6.27
N GLY A 11 -1.15 -8.38 6.42
CA GLY A 11 -0.23 -7.54 7.19
C GLY A 11 1.15 -7.40 6.54
N CYS A 12 1.29 -7.68 5.25
CA CYS A 12 2.57 -7.66 4.55
C CYS A 12 2.64 -6.51 3.57
N CYS A 13 3.79 -5.83 3.53
CA CYS A 13 4.05 -4.75 2.61
C CYS A 13 3.97 -5.25 1.15
N LYS A 14 3.04 -4.71 0.37
CA LYS A 14 2.85 -4.96 -1.07
C LYS A 14 3.90 -4.25 -1.94
N GLU A 15 5.09 -3.99 -1.42
CA GLU A 15 6.26 -3.60 -2.21
C GLU A 15 7.43 -4.53 -1.92
N CYS A 16 7.82 -4.64 -0.64
CA CYS A 16 8.99 -5.41 -0.21
C CYS A 16 8.68 -6.78 0.45
N GLY A 17 7.40 -7.10 0.71
CA GLY A 17 6.99 -8.35 1.35
C GLY A 17 7.19 -8.39 2.87
N ARG A 18 7.73 -7.32 3.48
CA ARG A 18 7.95 -7.27 4.93
C ARG A 18 6.63 -7.25 5.70
N PHE A 19 6.50 -8.11 6.71
CA PHE A 19 5.42 -8.03 7.69
C PHE A 19 5.47 -6.71 8.48
N VAL A 20 4.33 -6.03 8.54
CA VAL A 20 4.13 -4.75 9.24
C VAL A 20 2.92 -4.85 10.14
N PHE A 21 2.98 -4.19 11.30
CA PHE A 21 1.87 -4.22 12.26
C PHE A 21 1.68 -2.85 12.93
N GLY A 22 0.44 -2.55 13.30
CA GLY A 22 0.07 -1.34 14.03
C GLY A 22 0.50 -0.07 13.30
N ARG A 23 1.35 0.75 13.93
CA ARG A 23 1.77 2.06 13.39
C ARG A 23 2.69 1.96 12.16
N GLN A 24 3.26 0.79 11.88
CA GLN A 24 4.15 0.59 10.73
C GLN A 24 3.39 0.25 9.44
N ALA A 25 2.09 -0.06 9.56
CA ALA A 25 1.20 -0.43 8.48
C ALA A 25 0.58 0.84 7.87
N HIS A 26 1.15 1.31 6.76
CA HIS A 26 0.68 2.51 6.07
C HIS A 26 -0.12 2.13 4.83
N ILE A 27 -1.22 2.85 4.60
CA ILE A 27 -2.05 2.65 3.40
C ILE A 27 -1.74 3.77 2.43
N HIS A 28 -1.26 3.41 1.25
CA HIS A 28 -0.97 4.33 0.17
C HIS A 28 -2.06 4.26 -0.90
N HIS A 29 -2.38 5.41 -1.51
CA HIS A 29 -3.29 5.49 -2.65
C HIS A 29 -2.46 5.39 -3.93
N ILE A 30 -2.68 4.36 -4.75
CA ILE A 30 -1.92 4.17 -6.01
C ILE A 30 -2.18 5.35 -6.95
N VAL A 31 -3.47 5.68 -7.14
CA VAL A 31 -3.93 6.87 -7.85
C VAL A 31 -4.26 7.93 -6.80
N PRO A 32 -3.60 9.10 -6.84
CA PRO A 32 -3.89 10.17 -5.91
C PRO A 32 -5.33 10.64 -6.06
N ILE A 33 -5.94 10.99 -4.92
CA ILE A 33 -7.34 11.43 -4.83
C ILE A 33 -7.60 12.67 -5.73
N SER A 34 -6.58 13.49 -5.93
CA SER A 34 -6.64 14.66 -6.81
C SER A 34 -6.87 14.32 -8.28
N GLU A 35 -6.38 13.15 -8.75
CA GLU A 35 -6.62 12.70 -10.13
C GLU A 35 -7.96 12.00 -10.28
N ASN A 36 -8.35 11.17 -9.30
CA ASN A 36 -9.64 10.49 -9.33
C ASN A 36 -10.26 10.36 -7.93
N PRO A 37 -11.16 11.29 -7.55
CA PRO A 37 -11.76 11.30 -6.23
C PRO A 37 -12.70 10.11 -5.96
N SER A 38 -13.24 9.49 -7.02
CA SER A 38 -14.09 8.30 -6.87
C SER A 38 -13.33 7.07 -6.38
N LEU A 39 -12.00 7.02 -6.58
CA LEU A 39 -11.13 5.92 -6.13
C LEU A 39 -10.63 6.08 -4.69
N LYS A 40 -11.07 7.11 -3.97
CA LYS A 40 -10.61 7.40 -2.59
C LYS A 40 -10.84 6.25 -1.61
N LEU A 41 -11.92 5.50 -1.79
CA LEU A 41 -12.30 4.37 -0.93
C LEU A 41 -12.24 3.03 -1.68
N ASP A 42 -11.74 3.03 -2.91
CA ASP A 42 -11.68 1.81 -3.70
C ASP A 42 -10.55 0.90 -3.15
N PRO A 43 -10.85 -0.34 -2.75
CA PRO A 43 -9.83 -1.23 -2.21
C PRO A 43 -8.71 -1.52 -3.19
N SER A 44 -8.98 -1.54 -4.49
CA SER A 44 -7.98 -1.80 -5.54
C SER A 44 -7.01 -0.62 -5.69
N ASN A 45 -7.44 0.58 -5.29
CA ASN A 45 -6.61 1.78 -5.26
C ASN A 45 -5.81 1.95 -3.95
N LEU A 46 -6.04 1.08 -2.96
CA LEU A 46 -5.39 1.12 -1.65
C LEU A 46 -4.45 -0.06 -1.48
N ILE A 47 -3.22 0.21 -1.05
CA ILE A 47 -2.21 -0.83 -0.82
C ILE A 47 -1.56 -0.67 0.55
N LEU A 48 -1.23 -1.81 1.17
CA LEU A 48 -0.46 -1.82 2.39
C LEU A 48 1.04 -1.71 2.11
N LEU A 49 1.67 -0.66 2.64
CA LEU A 49 3.11 -0.42 2.57
C LEU A 49 3.71 -0.26 3.96
N CYS A 50 4.98 -0.64 4.10
CA CYS A 50 5.77 -0.25 5.27
C CYS A 50 6.18 1.23 5.17
N GLU A 51 6.53 1.85 6.29
CA GLU A 51 6.94 3.26 6.34
C GLU A 51 8.02 3.60 5.30
N SER A 52 9.04 2.74 5.16
CA SER A 52 10.16 2.97 4.25
C SER A 52 9.74 2.93 2.78
N CYS A 53 8.86 1.99 2.39
CA CYS A 53 8.34 1.89 1.03
C CYS A 53 7.34 3.01 0.75
N HIS A 54 6.49 3.35 1.73
CA HIS A 54 5.54 4.45 1.64
C HIS A 54 6.25 5.78 1.33
N LYS A 55 7.33 6.10 2.06
CA LYS A 55 8.13 7.31 1.79
C LYS A 55 8.71 7.31 0.37
N LYS A 56 9.31 6.19 -0.06
CA LYS A 56 9.89 6.08 -1.41
C LYS A 56 8.88 6.32 -2.53
N VAL A 57 7.66 5.79 -2.38
CA VAL A 57 6.59 5.96 -3.39
C VAL A 57 6.06 7.39 -3.37
N GLU A 58 5.82 7.96 -2.20
CA GLU A 58 5.42 9.38 -2.04
C GLU A 58 6.44 10.35 -2.64
N GLU A 59 7.74 10.10 -2.44
CA GLU A 59 8.82 10.90 -2.98
C GLU A 59 9.00 10.73 -4.50
N GLY A 60 8.19 9.89 -5.16
CA GLY A 60 8.29 9.61 -6.59
C GLY A 60 9.56 8.83 -6.98
N SER A 61 10.36 8.41 -6.00
CA SER A 61 11.61 7.67 -6.22
C SER A 61 11.37 6.25 -6.76
N ARG A 62 10.15 5.73 -6.60
CA ARG A 62 9.74 4.42 -7.09
C ARG A 62 8.25 4.42 -7.46
N LYS A 63 7.92 4.00 -8.68
CA LYS A 63 6.53 3.76 -9.08
C LYS A 63 6.04 2.46 -8.46
N TRP A 64 4.79 2.42 -8.02
CA TRP A 64 4.18 1.17 -7.61
C TRP A 64 4.01 0.28 -8.84
N GLU A 65 4.41 -0.99 -8.71
CA GLU A 65 4.25 -2.02 -9.72
C GLU A 65 3.68 -3.24 -9.00
N GLU A 66 2.71 -3.91 -9.61
CA GLU A 66 2.21 -5.18 -9.08
C GLU A 66 3.33 -6.22 -9.17
N ARG A 67 3.79 -6.71 -8.02
CA ARG A 67 4.82 -7.75 -7.96
C ARG A 67 4.18 -9.05 -7.48
N PRO A 68 4.42 -10.19 -8.15
CA PRO A 68 4.02 -11.49 -7.61
C PRO A 68 4.84 -11.75 -6.35
N TYR A 69 4.19 -11.70 -5.19
CA TYR A 69 4.81 -11.99 -3.90
C TYR A 69 5.00 -13.49 -3.78
N PHE A 70 6.25 -13.94 -3.81
CA PHE A 70 6.59 -15.34 -3.57
C PHE A 70 6.62 -15.69 -2.07
N PHE A 71 6.73 -14.70 -1.19
CA PHE A 71 6.68 -14.88 0.26
C PHE A 71 6.25 -13.59 0.96
N CYS A 72 5.33 -13.75 1.91
CA CYS A 72 5.46 -13.15 3.24
C CYS A 72 5.79 -14.33 4.18
#